data_AF-A0A7V1Q4S3-F1
#
_entry.id   AF-A0A7V1Q4S3-F1
#
_cell.length_a   1.000
_cell.length_b   1.000
_cell.length_c   1.000
_cell.angle_alpha   90.00
_cell.angle_beta   90.00
_cell.angle_gamma   90.00
#
_symmetry.space_group_name_H-M   'P 1'
#
loop_
_entity.id
_entity.type
_entity.pdbx_description
1 polymer ?
#
loop_
_entity_poly.entity_id
_entity_poly.type
_entity_poly.pdbx_seq_one_letter_code
_entity_poly.pdbx_strand_id
1 'polypeptide(L)'
;MRATRTAGTLFLLLCCMGSVLAQQPFTYQGMLKTSGIPANGNYDFQFSLWTAVSGGSQVGSTITRIGVSVGNGLFTTELDFGSVWDGNERYLQIAVRASGSGSYTTLSPRVKVNRVPYSQLAFSALSVPWSGIVGMPAGFADGVDNDTTYTAGAGLQLVGNTFSIANGGVVSAMLAEGSVTTTKIADGAVTTAKIGDGQVTDAKIASVSWSKVTGAPSSFPPGGDAGGDLSGSYPNPTVAKIQGRAVASAAPSTGQVLKWDGSAWAPGTDLGDAFWQASGSGIFYNAGNVGIGTSNPVNSALHVEGSNWAVYGVATNTRGTTYGVWGQSDSAEGTGVVGWATASSGTTYGVVGVSDSTEGRGVVGWVNALRGTNVGVWGRSYSPDGYGVYGMTSLGGSGYGVYADG
;
A
#
# COMPACT_ATOMS: atom_id res chain seq x y z
N MET A 1 61.29 51.48 11.18
CA MET A 1 60.84 50.93 9.88
C MET A 1 60.12 52.03 9.12
N ARG A 2 60.53 52.23 7.86
CA ARG A 2 59.96 53.13 6.83
C ARG A 2 60.09 54.64 7.07
N ALA A 3 61.02 55.36 6.43
CA ALA A 3 61.24 55.61 4.98
C ALA A 3 60.63 56.96 4.54
N THR A 4 61.40 58.02 4.84
CA THR A 4 61.99 58.98 3.91
C THR A 4 61.32 59.32 2.55
N ARG A 5 61.24 60.64 2.31
CA ARG A 5 61.67 61.42 1.10
C ARG A 5 60.63 62.08 0.18
N THR A 6 60.71 63.42 0.25
CA THR A 6 60.83 64.42 -0.84
C THR A 6 59.67 64.71 -1.78
N ALA A 7 59.21 65.96 -1.67
CA ALA A 7 58.52 66.72 -2.71
C ALA A 7 59.34 66.78 -4.02
N GLY A 8 58.66 66.58 -5.14
CA GLY A 8 59.19 66.74 -6.49
C GLY A 8 58.11 67.31 -7.40
N THR A 9 58.25 68.59 -7.72
CA THR A 9 57.53 69.27 -8.79
C THR A 9 57.97 68.67 -10.13
N LEU A 10 57.06 68.12 -10.93
CA LEU A 10 57.33 67.83 -12.34
C LEU A 10 56.11 68.13 -13.21
N PHE A 11 56.31 69.16 -14.04
CA PHE A 11 55.48 69.66 -15.11
C PHE A 11 55.33 68.57 -16.19
N LEU A 12 54.09 68.12 -16.46
CA LEU A 12 53.81 67.31 -17.65
C LEU A 12 52.66 67.94 -18.43
N LEU A 13 53.07 68.87 -19.29
CA LEU A 13 52.61 69.07 -20.65
C LEU A 13 51.14 68.69 -20.90
N LEU A 14 50.25 69.67 -20.75
CA LEU A 14 48.94 69.66 -21.38
C LEU A 14 49.19 69.56 -22.89
N CYS A 15 49.16 68.34 -23.42
CA CYS A 15 49.19 68.07 -24.85
C CYS A 15 47.90 68.66 -25.41
N CYS A 16 47.94 69.93 -25.80
CA CYS A 16 46.99 70.49 -26.76
C CYS A 16 47.17 69.69 -28.04
N MET A 17 46.50 68.54 -28.12
CA MET A 17 46.15 67.95 -29.40
C MET A 17 45.09 68.86 -30.00
N GLY A 18 45.55 70.03 -30.46
CA GLY A 18 44.87 70.74 -31.52
C GLY A 18 44.82 69.76 -32.67
N SER A 19 43.63 69.22 -32.91
CA SER A 19 43.32 68.40 -34.08
C SER A 19 43.92 69.08 -35.30
N VAL A 20 44.97 68.48 -35.85
CA VAL A 20 45.55 68.88 -37.13
C VAL A 20 44.51 68.46 -38.17
N LEU A 21 43.58 69.37 -38.48
CA LEU A 21 42.62 69.14 -39.55
C LEU A 21 43.40 69.08 -40.86
N ALA A 22 43.19 68.00 -41.60
CA ALA A 22 43.74 67.83 -42.94
C ALA A 22 43.24 68.99 -43.81
N GLN A 23 44.11 69.96 -44.00
CA GLN A 23 43.90 71.24 -44.65
C GLN A 23 44.09 71.01 -46.14
N GLN A 24 43.03 71.18 -46.93
CA GLN A 24 43.09 70.86 -48.35
C GLN A 24 43.12 72.16 -49.16
N PRO A 25 44.22 72.44 -49.89
CA PRO A 25 44.18 73.48 -50.92
C PRO A 25 43.05 73.16 -51.90
N PHE A 26 42.44 74.19 -52.48
CA PHE A 26 41.52 74.00 -53.59
C PHE A 26 42.09 74.62 -54.86
N THR A 27 41.81 73.96 -55.99
CA THR A 27 42.20 74.45 -57.31
C THR A 27 41.21 75.52 -57.75
N TYR A 28 41.72 76.71 -58.05
CA TYR A 28 40.98 77.80 -58.66
C TYR A 28 41.38 77.93 -60.14
N GLN A 29 40.38 78.00 -61.01
CA GLN A 29 40.56 78.23 -62.45
C GLN A 29 39.75 79.46 -62.87
N GLY A 30 40.37 80.34 -63.66
CA GLY A 30 39.75 81.57 -64.12
C GLY A 30 40.13 81.94 -65.55
N MET A 31 39.36 82.87 -66.14
CA MET A 31 39.63 83.43 -67.46
C MET A 31 40.00 84.91 -67.35
N LEU A 32 41.24 85.25 -67.70
CA LEU A 32 41.73 86.62 -67.80
C LEU A 32 41.53 87.18 -69.21
N LYS A 33 40.93 88.37 -69.30
CA LYS A 33 40.76 89.11 -70.54
C LYS A 33 41.34 90.51 -70.40
N THR A 34 42.02 91.00 -71.43
CA THR A 34 42.50 92.37 -71.53
C THR A 34 41.75 93.05 -72.67
N SER A 35 41.02 94.13 -72.37
CA SER A 35 40.15 94.82 -73.33
C SER A 35 39.17 93.88 -74.07
N GLY A 36 38.65 92.87 -73.36
CA GLY A 36 37.70 91.89 -73.89
C GLY A 36 38.31 90.69 -74.62
N ILE A 37 39.63 90.70 -74.91
CA ILE A 37 40.34 89.62 -75.61
C ILE A 37 41.03 88.71 -74.57
N PRO A 38 40.99 87.37 -74.71
CA PRO A 38 41.72 86.47 -73.83
C PRO A 38 43.21 86.79 -73.74
N ALA A 39 43.73 86.94 -72.53
CA ALA A 39 45.13 87.30 -72.29
C ALA A 39 46.07 86.10 -72.52
N ASN A 40 47.31 86.37 -72.92
CA ASN A 40 48.37 85.39 -73.03
C ASN A 40 49.65 85.91 -72.36
N GLY A 41 50.46 85.01 -71.80
CA GLY A 41 51.73 85.32 -71.13
C GLY A 41 51.72 85.04 -69.62
N ASN A 42 52.76 85.46 -68.91
CA ASN A 42 52.89 85.26 -67.46
C ASN A 42 52.41 86.49 -66.68
N TYR A 43 51.57 86.24 -65.67
CA TYR A 43 50.97 87.28 -64.84
C TYR A 43 51.20 86.99 -63.36
N ASP A 44 51.37 88.05 -62.57
CA ASP A 44 51.34 87.94 -61.12
C ASP A 44 49.90 88.13 -60.65
N PHE A 45 49.42 87.23 -59.80
CA PHE A 45 48.09 87.29 -59.20
C PHE A 45 48.16 87.44 -57.69
N GLN A 46 47.26 88.25 -57.15
CA GLN A 46 46.97 88.33 -55.73
C GLN A 46 45.53 87.89 -55.49
N PHE A 47 45.34 86.95 -54.56
CA PHE A 47 44.06 86.42 -54.14
C PHE A 47 43.82 86.78 -52.69
N SER A 48 42.71 87.45 -52.40
CA SER A 48 42.28 87.77 -51.03
C SER A 48 40.83 87.39 -50.84
N LEU A 49 40.48 86.93 -49.64
CA LEU A 49 39.12 86.49 -49.32
C LEU A 49 38.39 87.59 -48.55
N TRP A 50 37.12 87.82 -48.88
CA TRP A 50 36.33 88.93 -48.34
C TRP A 50 34.95 88.46 -47.88
N THR A 51 34.38 89.21 -46.96
CA THR A 51 33.04 88.95 -46.39
C THR A 51 31.88 89.41 -47.26
N ALA A 52 32.12 90.18 -48.34
CA ALA A 52 31.09 90.70 -49.24
C ALA A 52 31.57 90.81 -50.70
N VAL A 53 30.64 90.85 -51.66
CA VAL A 53 30.92 90.99 -53.12
C VAL A 53 31.60 92.32 -53.49
N SER A 54 31.27 93.39 -52.75
CA SER A 54 31.89 94.72 -52.79
C SER A 54 31.92 95.29 -51.37
N GLY A 55 32.98 96.00 -50.98
CA GLY A 55 33.15 96.47 -49.59
C GLY A 55 33.58 95.35 -48.62
N GLY A 56 33.07 95.33 -47.38
CA GLY A 56 33.37 94.28 -46.39
C GLY A 56 34.82 94.28 -45.87
N SER A 57 35.12 93.32 -44.98
CA SER A 57 36.46 93.08 -44.42
C SER A 57 37.14 91.87 -45.06
N GLN A 58 38.46 91.94 -45.20
CA GLN A 58 39.28 90.82 -45.63
C GLN A 58 39.35 89.75 -44.53
N VAL A 59 39.32 88.48 -44.93
CA VAL A 59 39.45 87.31 -44.06
C VAL A 59 40.71 86.55 -44.48
N GLY A 60 41.65 86.38 -43.55
CA GLY A 60 42.93 85.72 -43.83
C GLY A 60 43.91 86.58 -44.64
N SER A 61 45.07 85.99 -44.93
CA SER A 61 46.14 86.65 -45.68
C SER A 61 45.89 86.66 -47.19
N THR A 62 46.50 87.63 -47.89
CA THR A 62 46.53 87.66 -49.35
C THR A 62 47.54 86.63 -49.85
N ILE A 63 47.10 85.72 -50.73
CA ILE A 63 47.96 84.75 -51.40
C ILE A 63 48.48 85.39 -52.68
N THR A 64 49.80 85.47 -52.83
CA THR A 64 50.45 85.95 -54.06
C THR A 64 50.99 84.78 -54.86
N ARG A 65 50.69 84.74 -56.15
CA ARG A 65 51.20 83.76 -57.12
C ARG A 65 51.92 84.52 -58.22
N ILE A 66 53.24 84.39 -58.28
CA ILE A 66 54.10 85.11 -59.21
C ILE A 66 54.26 84.28 -60.48
N GLY A 67 54.22 84.93 -61.64
CA GLY A 67 54.51 84.31 -62.93
C GLY A 67 53.56 83.18 -63.35
N VAL A 68 52.29 83.22 -62.95
CA VAL A 68 51.27 82.24 -63.38
C VAL A 68 51.09 82.33 -64.89
N SER A 69 51.22 81.19 -65.58
CA SER A 69 51.01 81.13 -67.03
C SER A 69 49.53 81.26 -67.36
N VAL A 70 49.21 82.20 -68.24
CA VAL A 70 47.88 82.41 -68.80
C VAL A 70 47.93 82.07 -70.28
N GLY A 71 47.16 81.07 -70.70
CA GLY A 71 47.09 80.61 -72.10
C GLY A 71 45.66 80.69 -72.60
N ASN A 72 45.44 81.39 -73.71
CA ASN A 72 44.09 81.68 -74.24
C ASN A 72 43.11 82.18 -73.17
N GLY A 73 43.61 83.04 -72.27
CA GLY A 73 42.89 83.58 -71.12
C GLY A 73 42.77 82.64 -69.92
N LEU A 74 42.98 81.33 -70.06
CA LEU A 74 42.82 80.38 -68.96
C LEU A 74 44.04 80.39 -68.04
N PHE A 75 43.81 80.39 -66.73
CA PHE A 75 44.82 80.13 -65.71
C PHE A 75 44.27 79.22 -64.63
N THR A 76 45.16 78.43 -64.02
CA THR A 76 44.85 77.53 -62.92
C THR A 76 45.86 77.73 -61.79
N THR A 77 45.41 77.76 -60.54
CA THR A 77 46.30 77.86 -59.38
C THR A 77 45.68 77.18 -58.16
N GLU A 78 46.51 76.69 -57.25
CA GLU A 78 46.06 76.18 -55.95
C GLU A 78 46.07 77.29 -54.91
N LEU A 79 44.95 77.41 -54.20
CA LEU A 79 44.74 78.40 -53.14
C LEU A 79 44.50 77.68 -51.81
N ASP A 80 45.18 78.16 -50.77
CA ASP A 80 44.97 77.74 -49.39
C ASP A 80 44.96 78.97 -48.49
N PHE A 81 43.76 79.34 -48.02
CA PHE A 81 43.56 80.46 -47.09
C PHE A 81 43.59 80.01 -45.62
N GLY A 82 43.89 78.75 -45.36
CA GLY A 82 43.92 78.18 -44.03
C GLY A 82 42.52 77.99 -43.41
N SER A 83 42.44 78.12 -42.08
CA SER A 83 41.23 77.89 -41.26
C SER A 83 40.23 79.07 -41.26
N VAL A 84 39.95 79.64 -42.43
CA VAL A 84 39.03 80.78 -42.58
C VAL A 84 37.58 80.39 -42.92
N TRP A 85 37.32 79.09 -43.05
CA TRP A 85 36.06 78.50 -43.48
C TRP A 85 35.17 78.14 -42.28
N ASP A 86 34.44 79.13 -41.79
CA ASP A 86 33.57 79.07 -40.59
C ASP A 86 32.08 78.84 -40.90
N GLY A 87 31.74 78.61 -42.18
CA GLY A 87 30.36 78.46 -42.64
C GLY A 87 29.67 79.75 -43.09
N ASN A 88 30.28 80.92 -42.91
CA ASN A 88 29.80 82.19 -43.47
C ASN A 88 30.20 82.34 -44.95
N GLU A 89 29.52 83.23 -45.68
CA GLU A 89 29.84 83.48 -47.10
C GLU A 89 31.23 84.10 -47.27
N ARG A 90 31.91 83.72 -48.36
CA ARG A 90 33.25 84.19 -48.71
C ARG A 90 33.33 84.55 -50.19
N TYR A 91 33.99 85.65 -50.50
CA TYR A 91 34.15 86.19 -51.84
C TYR A 91 35.64 86.38 -52.16
N LEU A 92 36.10 85.80 -53.26
CA LEU A 92 37.47 85.87 -53.74
C LEU A 92 37.67 87.15 -54.57
N GLN A 93 38.53 88.05 -54.09
CA GLN A 93 39.05 89.17 -54.87
C GLN A 93 40.34 88.76 -55.56
N ILE A 94 40.43 89.09 -56.84
CA ILE A 94 41.60 88.81 -57.67
C ILE A 94 42.17 90.15 -58.12
N ALA A 95 43.46 90.37 -57.89
CA ALA A 95 44.18 91.47 -58.49
C ALA A 95 45.32 90.92 -59.34
N VAL A 96 45.56 91.52 -60.50
CA VAL A 96 46.47 90.98 -61.52
C VAL A 96 47.35 92.07 -62.13
N ARG A 97 48.57 91.71 -62.51
CA ARG A 97 49.47 92.54 -63.33
C ARG A 97 50.30 91.66 -64.26
N ALA A 98 50.90 92.26 -65.28
CA ALA A 98 51.94 91.59 -66.05
C ALA A 98 53.11 91.20 -65.12
N SER A 99 53.67 90.01 -65.28
CA SER A 99 54.72 89.50 -64.41
C SER A 99 55.90 90.49 -64.33
N GLY A 100 56.29 90.89 -63.13
CA GLY A 100 57.47 91.73 -62.89
C GLY A 100 57.36 93.22 -63.27
N SER A 101 56.20 93.74 -63.68
CA SER A 101 56.02 95.17 -64.00
C SER A 101 54.62 95.70 -63.65
N GLY A 102 54.52 96.99 -63.29
CA GLY A 102 53.26 97.69 -63.03
C GLY A 102 52.60 97.44 -61.65
N SER A 103 51.50 98.17 -61.42
CA SER A 103 50.65 98.02 -60.24
C SER A 103 49.56 96.97 -60.49
N TYR A 104 49.12 96.28 -59.43
CA TYR A 104 48.03 95.32 -59.52
C TYR A 104 46.70 96.01 -59.87
N THR A 105 46.04 95.50 -60.90
CA THR A 105 44.67 95.90 -61.26
C THR A 105 43.69 94.95 -60.59
N THR A 106 42.77 95.46 -59.77
CA THR A 106 41.73 94.64 -59.12
C THR A 106 40.63 94.30 -60.12
N LEU A 107 40.31 93.01 -60.23
CA LEU A 107 39.20 92.51 -61.02
C LEU A 107 37.91 92.58 -60.18
N SER A 108 36.90 93.27 -60.71
CA SER A 108 35.59 93.47 -60.08
C SER A 108 34.48 92.92 -60.98
N PRO A 109 33.39 92.32 -60.42
CA PRO A 109 33.15 92.07 -58.99
C PRO A 109 33.91 90.86 -58.43
N ARG A 110 33.96 90.71 -57.10
CA ARG A 110 34.52 89.52 -56.44
C ARG A 110 33.67 88.28 -56.70
N VAL A 111 34.31 87.12 -56.75
CA VAL A 111 33.65 85.84 -57.05
C VAL A 111 33.27 85.13 -55.76
N LYS A 112 32.00 84.74 -55.58
CA LYS A 112 31.57 83.95 -54.41
C LYS A 112 32.20 82.55 -54.45
N VAL A 113 32.80 82.13 -53.35
CA VAL A 113 33.29 80.75 -53.19
C VAL A 113 32.13 79.88 -52.69
N ASN A 114 31.61 79.01 -53.55
CA ASN A 114 30.52 78.10 -53.19
C ASN A 114 31.04 76.97 -52.30
N ARG A 115 30.22 76.54 -51.33
CA ARG A 115 30.46 75.32 -50.57
C ARG A 115 30.48 74.14 -51.55
N VAL A 116 31.50 73.27 -51.46
CA VAL A 116 31.50 72.01 -52.22
C VAL A 116 30.33 71.15 -51.68
N PRO A 117 29.48 70.54 -52.53
CA PRO A 117 28.25 69.84 -52.10
C PRO A 117 28.44 68.59 -51.20
N TYR A 118 29.66 68.19 -50.87
CA TYR A 118 30.01 67.08 -49.96
C TYR A 118 31.24 67.56 -49.17
N SER A 119 31.33 67.67 -47.84
CA SER A 119 30.59 67.07 -46.75
C SER A 119 30.73 67.90 -45.45
N GLN A 120 29.81 68.81 -45.17
CA GLN A 120 29.70 69.39 -43.81
C GLN A 120 28.99 68.44 -42.81
N LEU A 121 28.44 67.32 -43.29
CA LEU A 121 27.66 66.38 -42.48
C LEU A 121 28.17 64.92 -42.50
N ALA A 122 29.22 64.57 -43.25
CA ALA A 122 29.68 63.18 -43.38
C ALA A 122 30.94 62.83 -42.58
N PHE A 123 31.52 63.77 -41.82
CA PHE A 123 32.66 63.51 -40.94
C PHE A 123 32.27 63.62 -39.46
N SER A 124 31.28 62.83 -39.05
CA SER A 124 31.04 62.37 -37.66
C SER A 124 29.67 61.70 -37.53
N ALA A 125 29.58 60.41 -37.88
CA ALA A 125 28.57 59.53 -37.31
C ALA A 125 29.17 58.14 -37.07
N LEU A 126 30.33 58.09 -36.41
CA LEU A 126 30.86 56.85 -35.83
C LEU A 126 29.96 56.36 -34.68
N SER A 127 29.15 57.25 -34.09
CA SER A 127 28.00 56.92 -33.27
C SER A 127 27.00 58.09 -33.32
N VAL A 128 25.72 57.80 -33.54
CA VAL A 128 24.65 58.76 -33.32
C VAL A 128 24.01 58.40 -31.97
N PRO A 129 24.17 59.21 -30.92
CA PRO A 129 23.44 58.97 -29.68
C PRO A 129 21.94 59.01 -29.98
N TRP A 130 21.16 58.12 -29.38
CA TRP A 130 19.72 57.98 -29.65
C TRP A 130 18.95 59.29 -29.42
N SER A 131 19.43 60.17 -28.54
CA SER A 131 18.89 61.52 -28.30
C SER A 131 18.95 62.45 -29.52
N GLY A 132 19.78 62.14 -30.53
CA GLY A 132 19.89 62.90 -31.78
C GLY A 132 18.93 62.45 -32.89
N ILE A 133 18.17 61.37 -32.67
CA ILE A 133 17.22 60.84 -33.66
C ILE A 133 15.83 61.45 -33.41
N VAL A 134 15.39 62.33 -34.30
CA VAL A 134 14.03 62.87 -34.28
C VAL A 134 13.07 61.82 -34.87
N GLY A 135 11.99 61.50 -34.15
CA GLY A 135 11.00 60.50 -34.57
C GLY A 135 11.22 59.07 -34.03
N MET A 136 12.01 58.92 -32.98
CA MET A 136 12.19 57.64 -32.28
C MET A 136 10.85 57.11 -31.73
N PRO A 137 10.49 55.83 -31.95
CA PRO A 137 9.28 55.24 -31.36
C PRO A 137 9.35 55.32 -29.82
N ALA A 138 8.22 55.63 -29.18
CA ALA A 138 8.17 55.97 -27.77
C ALA A 138 8.77 54.89 -26.83
N GLY A 139 8.69 53.61 -27.20
CA GLY A 139 9.24 52.49 -26.43
C GLY A 139 10.77 52.42 -26.38
N PHE A 140 11.46 53.18 -27.23
CA PHE A 140 12.92 53.30 -27.24
C PHE A 140 13.43 54.61 -26.61
N ALA A 141 12.53 55.45 -26.07
CA ALA A 141 12.85 56.80 -25.64
C ALA A 141 13.76 56.89 -24.39
N ASP A 142 13.84 55.83 -23.60
CA ASP A 142 14.70 55.73 -22.41
C ASP A 142 16.09 55.15 -22.72
N GLY A 143 16.38 54.84 -23.98
CA GLY A 143 17.65 54.27 -24.42
C GLY A 143 17.80 52.77 -24.16
N VAL A 144 16.73 52.07 -23.76
CA VAL A 144 16.72 50.63 -23.50
C VAL A 144 15.55 49.97 -24.23
N ASP A 145 15.81 48.86 -24.94
CA ASP A 145 14.76 48.01 -25.50
C ASP A 145 14.16 47.12 -24.38
N ASN A 146 13.20 47.67 -23.63
CA ASN A 146 12.54 46.99 -22.51
C ASN A 146 11.00 46.89 -22.64
N ASP A 147 10.46 47.29 -23.79
CA ASP A 147 9.01 47.44 -24.01
C ASP A 147 8.31 46.15 -24.48
N THR A 148 9.05 45.03 -24.57
CA THR A 148 8.42 43.71 -24.72
C THR A 148 7.74 43.29 -23.42
N THR A 149 6.50 43.75 -23.22
CA THR A 149 5.68 43.37 -22.07
C THR A 149 5.10 41.97 -22.27
N TYR A 150 5.69 40.98 -21.60
CA TYR A 150 5.10 39.64 -21.52
C TYR A 150 3.99 39.62 -20.46
N THR A 151 2.89 38.90 -20.71
CA THR A 151 1.80 38.71 -19.73
C THR A 151 1.75 37.25 -19.31
N ALA A 152 1.65 36.98 -18.00
CA ALA A 152 1.49 35.61 -17.50
C ALA A 152 0.10 35.06 -17.85
N GLY A 153 0.09 33.91 -18.54
CA GLY A 153 -1.13 33.15 -18.77
C GLY A 153 -1.66 32.50 -17.48
N ALA A 154 -2.82 31.86 -17.56
CA ALA A 154 -3.45 31.19 -16.41
C ALA A 154 -2.49 30.18 -15.75
N GLY A 155 -2.37 30.26 -14.42
CA GLY A 155 -1.51 29.37 -13.62
C GLY A 155 -0.03 29.78 -13.56
N LEU A 156 0.38 30.77 -14.36
CA LEU A 156 1.72 31.34 -14.32
C LEU A 156 1.72 32.67 -13.56
N GLN A 157 2.87 33.03 -13.02
CA GLN A 157 3.20 34.37 -12.53
C GLN A 157 4.46 34.86 -13.24
N LEU A 158 4.53 36.16 -13.52
CA LEU A 158 5.71 36.83 -14.07
C LEU A 158 6.25 37.77 -13.00
N VAL A 159 7.49 37.53 -12.55
CA VAL A 159 8.21 38.41 -11.61
C VAL A 159 9.49 38.88 -12.29
N GLY A 160 9.57 40.18 -12.59
CA GLY A 160 10.61 40.71 -13.47
C GLY A 160 10.55 40.02 -14.83
N ASN A 161 11.58 39.24 -15.15
CA ASN A 161 11.75 38.59 -16.45
C ASN A 161 11.58 37.06 -16.39
N THR A 162 11.07 36.52 -15.27
CA THR A 162 10.95 35.07 -15.06
C THR A 162 9.50 34.64 -14.95
N PHE A 163 9.07 33.75 -15.85
CA PHE A 163 7.83 33.00 -15.69
C PHE A 163 8.01 31.84 -14.70
N SER A 164 7.07 31.70 -13.77
CA SER A 164 7.01 30.54 -12.86
C SER A 164 5.57 30.11 -12.65
N ILE A 165 5.37 28.90 -12.16
CA ILE A 165 4.04 28.43 -11.73
C ILE A 165 3.65 29.22 -10.48
N ALA A 166 2.46 29.83 -10.51
CA ALA A 166 1.91 30.53 -9.35
C ALA A 166 1.58 29.53 -8.22
N ASN A 167 1.54 29.98 -6.97
CA ASN A 167 1.06 29.13 -5.87
C ASN A 167 -0.40 28.69 -6.13
N GLY A 168 -0.66 27.39 -6.13
CA GLY A 168 -1.96 26.83 -6.55
C GLY A 168 -2.28 27.05 -8.03
N GLY A 169 -1.30 27.44 -8.85
CA GLY A 169 -1.49 27.80 -10.25
C GLY A 169 -1.91 26.64 -11.13
N VAL A 170 -1.50 25.41 -10.80
CA VAL A 170 -1.96 24.20 -11.49
C VAL A 170 -3.28 23.74 -10.89
N VAL A 171 -4.36 23.99 -11.62
CA VAL A 171 -5.72 23.52 -11.28
C VAL A 171 -6.11 22.31 -12.13
N SER A 172 -7.18 21.61 -11.76
CA SER A 172 -7.65 20.41 -12.47
C SER A 172 -7.88 20.64 -13.97
N ALA A 173 -8.38 21.81 -14.37
CA ALA A 173 -8.61 22.14 -15.79
C ALA A 173 -7.31 22.25 -16.61
N MET A 174 -6.15 22.41 -15.97
CA MET A 174 -4.84 22.45 -16.62
C MET A 174 -4.20 21.06 -16.73
N LEU A 175 -4.82 20.04 -16.14
CA LEU A 175 -4.39 18.64 -16.21
C LEU A 175 -5.41 17.86 -17.04
N ALA A 176 -5.01 17.48 -18.25
CA ALA A 176 -5.83 16.59 -19.07
C ALA A 176 -5.98 15.20 -18.39
N GLU A 177 -7.05 14.48 -18.73
CA GLU A 177 -7.23 13.11 -18.24
C GLU A 177 -6.01 12.24 -18.59
N GLY A 178 -5.51 11.48 -17.60
CA GLY A 178 -4.31 10.66 -17.76
C GLY A 178 -2.99 11.43 -17.83
N SER A 179 -2.98 12.77 -17.71
CA SER A 179 -1.73 13.55 -17.81
C SER A 179 -0.78 13.30 -16.65
N VAL A 180 -1.27 12.85 -15.50
CA VAL A 180 -0.48 12.47 -14.32
C VAL A 180 -0.20 10.96 -14.40
N THR A 181 0.96 10.61 -14.95
CA THR A 181 1.40 9.22 -15.10
C THR A 181 2.26 8.77 -13.92
N THR A 182 2.52 7.46 -13.82
CA THR A 182 3.38 6.90 -12.77
C THR A 182 4.77 7.53 -12.74
N THR A 183 5.40 7.80 -13.88
CA THR A 183 6.72 8.48 -13.91
C THR A 183 6.69 9.92 -13.39
N LYS A 184 5.53 10.59 -13.43
CA LYS A 184 5.36 11.95 -12.89
C LYS A 184 5.11 11.94 -11.37
N ILE A 185 4.80 10.78 -10.79
CA ILE A 185 4.64 10.58 -9.36
C ILE A 185 5.81 9.73 -8.86
N ALA A 186 6.82 10.39 -8.30
CA ALA A 186 7.96 9.69 -7.73
C ALA A 186 7.54 8.70 -6.62
N ASP A 187 8.36 7.68 -6.39
CA ASP A 187 8.12 6.71 -5.32
C ASP A 187 8.00 7.40 -3.96
N GLY A 188 6.95 7.08 -3.20
CA GLY A 188 6.64 7.72 -1.92
C GLY A 188 6.12 9.16 -2.02
N ALA A 189 5.91 9.72 -3.23
CA ALA A 189 5.42 11.08 -3.39
C ALA A 189 3.98 11.25 -2.85
N VAL A 190 3.15 10.22 -2.87
CA VAL A 190 1.81 10.23 -2.26
C VAL A 190 1.92 9.72 -0.82
N THR A 191 2.08 10.64 0.13
CA THR A 191 2.16 10.35 1.56
C THR A 191 0.77 10.32 2.19
N THR A 192 0.65 9.79 3.41
CA THR A 192 -0.61 9.77 4.16
C THR A 192 -1.22 11.16 4.31
N ALA A 193 -0.43 12.20 4.60
CA ALA A 193 -0.95 13.57 4.70
C ALA A 193 -1.54 14.12 3.38
N LYS A 194 -1.16 13.57 2.23
CA LYS A 194 -1.73 13.92 0.92
C LYS A 194 -3.03 13.16 0.61
N ILE A 195 -3.36 12.13 1.39
CA ILE A 195 -4.62 11.39 1.31
C ILE A 195 -5.41 11.69 2.59
N GLY A 196 -6.40 12.59 2.52
CA GLY A 196 -7.25 12.89 3.68
C GLY A 196 -8.01 11.66 4.20
N ASP A 197 -8.43 11.72 5.46
CA ASP A 197 -9.22 10.65 6.07
C ASP A 197 -10.51 10.39 5.29
N GLY A 198 -10.83 9.11 5.07
CA GLY A 198 -12.00 8.67 4.32
C GLY A 198 -11.99 9.00 2.82
N GLN A 199 -10.91 9.57 2.27
CA GLN A 199 -10.87 9.95 0.86
C GLN A 199 -10.77 8.75 -0.09
N VAL A 200 -10.23 7.62 0.36
CA VAL A 200 -10.23 6.36 -0.41
C VAL A 200 -11.41 5.51 0.08
N THR A 201 -12.57 5.71 -0.53
CA THR A 201 -13.81 4.97 -0.23
C THR A 201 -13.86 3.64 -0.98
N ASP A 202 -14.72 2.72 -0.55
CA ASP A 202 -14.91 1.40 -1.20
C ASP A 202 -15.20 1.51 -2.71
N ALA A 203 -16.00 2.50 -3.14
CA ALA A 203 -16.29 2.73 -4.55
C ALA A 203 -15.04 3.08 -5.40
N LYS A 204 -13.94 3.56 -4.78
CA LYS A 204 -12.66 3.85 -5.44
C LYS A 204 -11.74 2.63 -5.49
N ILE A 205 -12.13 1.53 -4.84
CA ILE A 205 -11.33 0.32 -4.67
C ILE A 205 -12.04 -0.83 -5.37
N ALA A 206 -11.53 -1.25 -6.54
CA ALA A 206 -12.06 -2.43 -7.22
C ALA A 206 -11.70 -3.73 -6.49
N SER A 207 -10.49 -3.82 -5.95
CA SER A 207 -10.01 -4.96 -5.16
C SER A 207 -8.73 -4.59 -4.39
N VAL A 208 -8.48 -5.27 -3.27
CA VAL A 208 -7.20 -5.19 -2.55
C VAL A 208 -6.74 -6.59 -2.23
N SER A 209 -5.50 -6.91 -2.58
CA SER A 209 -4.85 -8.10 -2.05
C SER A 209 -4.40 -7.82 -0.63
N TRP A 210 -4.84 -8.62 0.34
CA TRP A 210 -4.42 -8.46 1.74
C TRP A 210 -2.91 -8.57 1.95
N SER A 211 -2.18 -9.24 1.06
CA SER A 211 -0.71 -9.25 1.07
C SER A 211 -0.07 -7.86 0.89
N LYS A 212 -0.84 -6.87 0.42
CA LYS A 212 -0.41 -5.48 0.23
C LYS A 212 -0.79 -4.57 1.41
N VAL A 213 -1.51 -5.07 2.40
CA VAL A 213 -1.96 -4.30 3.56
C VAL A 213 -1.20 -4.76 4.80
N THR A 214 -0.49 -3.85 5.43
CA THR A 214 0.13 -4.09 6.74
C THR A 214 -0.94 -4.16 7.83
N GLY A 215 -0.86 -5.16 8.71
CA GLY A 215 -1.87 -5.37 9.75
C GLY A 215 -3.17 -6.01 9.26
N ALA A 216 -3.15 -6.67 8.10
CA ALA A 216 -4.28 -7.49 7.66
C ALA A 216 -4.65 -8.53 8.74
N PRO A 217 -5.95 -8.81 8.96
CA PRO A 217 -6.39 -9.82 9.92
C PRO A 217 -5.72 -11.17 9.63
N SER A 218 -5.13 -11.79 10.64
CA SER A 218 -4.50 -13.13 10.53
C SER A 218 -5.54 -14.24 10.41
N SER A 219 -6.79 -13.96 10.77
CA SER A 219 -7.95 -14.82 10.55
C SER A 219 -9.17 -13.94 10.30
N PHE A 220 -9.99 -14.36 9.33
CA PHE A 220 -11.34 -13.86 9.20
C PHE A 220 -12.24 -14.76 10.02
N PRO A 221 -13.34 -14.24 10.60
CA PRO A 221 -14.44 -15.12 11.00
C PRO A 221 -14.75 -16.03 9.79
N PRO A 222 -14.82 -17.36 9.97
CA PRO A 222 -15.20 -18.23 8.88
C PRO A 222 -16.53 -17.73 8.30
N GLY A 223 -16.63 -17.72 6.97
CA GLY A 223 -17.76 -17.20 6.23
C GLY A 223 -18.12 -18.13 5.09
N GLY A 224 -19.36 -18.02 4.59
CA GLY A 224 -19.89 -18.97 3.60
C GLY A 224 -20.37 -20.27 4.22
N ASP A 225 -20.49 -21.31 3.40
CA ASP A 225 -21.06 -22.59 3.79
C ASP A 225 -20.13 -23.39 4.71
N ALA A 226 -20.71 -24.00 5.73
CA ALA A 226 -20.00 -24.87 6.65
C ALA A 226 -19.70 -26.22 5.98
N GLY A 227 -18.50 -26.75 6.26
CA GLY A 227 -18.02 -28.01 5.69
C GLY A 227 -17.82 -29.11 6.74
N GLY A 228 -17.59 -30.33 6.25
CA GLY A 228 -17.30 -31.50 7.09
C GLY A 228 -18.55 -32.02 7.81
N ASP A 229 -18.50 -32.00 9.14
CA ASP A 229 -19.58 -32.47 10.02
C ASP A 229 -20.62 -31.39 10.34
N LEU A 230 -20.33 -30.15 9.97
CA LEU A 230 -21.22 -29.02 10.10
C LEU A 230 -22.07 -28.83 8.83
N SER A 231 -23.21 -28.18 8.97
CA SER A 231 -24.07 -27.73 7.88
C SER A 231 -24.56 -26.29 8.13
N GLY A 232 -25.21 -25.70 7.12
CA GLY A 232 -25.63 -24.30 7.15
C GLY A 232 -24.47 -23.37 6.81
N SER A 233 -24.55 -22.12 7.26
CA SER A 233 -23.55 -21.10 6.97
C SER A 233 -22.99 -20.51 8.25
N TYR A 234 -21.72 -20.12 8.22
CA TYR A 234 -21.11 -19.38 9.31
C TYR A 234 -21.75 -17.98 9.45
N PRO A 235 -21.79 -17.40 10.66
CA PRO A 235 -21.08 -17.83 11.88
C PRO A 235 -21.82 -18.87 12.73
N ASN A 236 -23.06 -19.23 12.39
CA ASN A 236 -23.93 -20.08 13.21
C ASN A 236 -24.27 -21.41 12.50
N PRO A 237 -23.30 -22.29 12.20
CA PRO A 237 -23.59 -23.59 11.61
C PRO A 237 -24.24 -24.54 12.63
N THR A 238 -24.88 -25.58 12.12
CA THR A 238 -25.41 -26.69 12.94
C THR A 238 -24.57 -27.94 12.76
N VAL A 239 -24.51 -28.80 13.78
CA VAL A 239 -23.89 -30.13 13.67
C VAL A 239 -24.87 -31.05 12.93
N ALA A 240 -24.56 -31.37 11.67
CA ALA A 240 -25.35 -32.30 10.88
C ALA A 240 -24.82 -33.73 10.96
N LYS A 241 -23.55 -33.91 11.33
CA LYS A 241 -22.89 -35.21 11.40
C LYS A 241 -21.93 -35.26 12.59
N ILE A 242 -21.57 -36.47 12.99
CA ILE A 242 -20.49 -36.76 13.93
C ILE A 242 -19.62 -37.87 13.31
N GLN A 243 -18.37 -37.53 12.98
CA GLN A 243 -17.43 -38.39 12.25
C GLN A 243 -17.99 -38.88 10.91
N GLY A 244 -18.59 -37.98 10.13
CA GLY A 244 -19.17 -38.25 8.82
C GLY A 244 -20.53 -38.98 8.84
N ARG A 245 -21.02 -39.36 10.03
CA ARG A 245 -22.32 -40.03 10.21
C ARG A 245 -23.40 -39.04 10.59
N ALA A 246 -24.55 -39.09 9.94
CA ALA A 246 -25.64 -38.14 10.16
C ALA A 246 -26.11 -38.08 11.63
N VAL A 247 -26.53 -36.89 12.09
CA VAL A 247 -27.29 -36.68 13.32
C VAL A 247 -28.76 -36.50 12.93
N ALA A 248 -29.65 -37.22 13.60
CA ALA A 248 -31.09 -37.12 13.33
C ALA A 248 -31.63 -35.72 13.67
N SER A 249 -32.66 -35.28 12.95
CA SER A 249 -33.32 -33.98 13.21
C SER A 249 -34.20 -34.00 14.46
N ALA A 250 -34.51 -35.18 15.01
CA ALA A 250 -35.27 -35.31 16.24
C ALA A 250 -34.44 -34.84 17.44
N ALA A 251 -34.96 -33.88 18.20
CA ALA A 251 -34.32 -33.39 19.42
C ALA A 251 -34.40 -34.44 20.55
N PRO A 252 -33.30 -34.67 21.31
CA PRO A 252 -33.36 -35.50 22.50
C PRO A 252 -34.32 -34.93 23.55
N SER A 253 -35.09 -35.81 24.18
CA SER A 253 -35.88 -35.51 25.38
C SER A 253 -35.07 -35.81 26.65
N THR A 254 -35.56 -35.34 27.82
CA THR A 254 -34.95 -35.66 29.12
C THR A 254 -34.80 -37.18 29.29
N GLY A 255 -33.59 -37.62 29.66
CA GLY A 255 -33.26 -39.04 29.80
C GLY A 255 -32.87 -39.75 28.49
N GLN A 256 -32.62 -39.01 27.40
CA GLN A 256 -32.10 -39.58 26.15
C GLN A 256 -30.66 -39.13 25.86
N VAL A 257 -29.92 -40.00 25.20
CA VAL A 257 -28.60 -39.74 24.61
C VAL A 257 -28.64 -40.04 23.11
N LEU A 258 -27.72 -39.45 22.33
CA LEU A 258 -27.57 -39.83 20.93
C LEU A 258 -26.94 -41.22 20.83
N LYS A 259 -27.69 -42.17 20.25
CA LYS A 259 -27.25 -43.54 19.99
C LYS A 259 -27.16 -43.77 18.49
N TRP A 260 -26.15 -44.52 18.05
CA TRP A 260 -26.06 -44.96 16.66
C TRP A 260 -27.11 -46.03 16.42
N ASP A 261 -28.08 -45.76 15.55
CA ASP A 261 -29.20 -46.67 15.23
C ASP A 261 -28.95 -47.54 13.99
N GLY A 262 -27.79 -47.37 13.33
CA GLY A 262 -27.46 -48.01 12.05
C GLY A 262 -27.50 -47.06 10.85
N SER A 263 -28.17 -45.92 10.96
CA SER A 263 -28.32 -44.90 9.90
C SER A 263 -27.89 -43.50 10.36
N ALA A 264 -28.24 -43.12 11.59
CA ALA A 264 -27.92 -41.82 12.18
C ALA A 264 -27.61 -41.95 13.68
N TRP A 265 -26.96 -40.92 14.23
CA TRP A 265 -26.97 -40.64 15.65
C TRP A 265 -28.35 -40.08 16.00
N ALA A 266 -29.20 -40.89 16.62
CA ALA A 266 -30.58 -40.54 16.96
C ALA A 266 -30.81 -40.61 18.47
N PRO A 267 -31.72 -39.81 19.05
CA PRO A 267 -32.03 -39.91 20.47
C PRO A 267 -32.58 -41.29 20.84
N GLY A 268 -31.98 -41.92 21.84
CA GLY A 268 -32.49 -43.14 22.46
C GLY A 268 -32.41 -43.03 23.97
N THR A 269 -33.28 -43.75 24.69
CA THR A 269 -33.30 -43.78 26.16
C THR A 269 -31.92 -44.08 26.69
N ASP A 270 -31.38 -43.19 27.54
CA ASP A 270 -30.18 -43.49 28.30
C ASP A 270 -30.53 -44.58 29.31
N LEU A 271 -29.86 -45.73 29.17
CA LEU A 271 -30.09 -46.86 30.07
C LEU A 271 -29.24 -46.73 31.34
N GLY A 272 -28.40 -45.70 31.43
CA GLY A 272 -27.50 -45.46 32.54
C GLY A 272 -26.47 -46.58 32.74
N ASP A 273 -25.81 -46.51 33.88
CA ASP A 273 -24.91 -47.50 34.48
C ASP A 273 -25.68 -48.58 35.26
N ALA A 274 -26.92 -48.89 34.87
CA ALA A 274 -27.68 -49.98 35.47
C ALA A 274 -26.92 -51.31 35.27
N PHE A 275 -26.26 -51.76 36.34
CA PHE A 275 -25.40 -52.96 36.40
C PHE A 275 -26.07 -54.25 35.87
N TRP A 276 -27.39 -54.24 35.72
CA TRP A 276 -28.17 -55.32 35.14
C TRP A 276 -28.66 -54.94 33.75
N GLN A 277 -27.77 -55.05 32.77
CA GLN A 277 -28.18 -55.03 31.37
C GLN A 277 -28.94 -56.33 31.09
N ALA A 278 -30.25 -56.22 30.87
CA ALA A 278 -31.05 -57.33 30.35
C ALA A 278 -30.56 -57.68 28.94
N SER A 279 -29.58 -58.59 28.86
CA SER A 279 -29.13 -59.14 27.60
C SER A 279 -30.00 -60.35 27.29
N GLY A 280 -31.03 -60.14 26.46
CA GLY A 280 -31.93 -61.19 25.99
C GLY A 280 -33.32 -61.20 26.67
N SER A 281 -34.27 -61.86 26.01
CA SER A 281 -35.69 -61.91 26.40
C SER A 281 -35.99 -62.73 27.66
N GLY A 282 -34.98 -63.38 28.25
CA GLY A 282 -35.12 -64.26 29.41
C GLY A 282 -34.81 -63.61 30.75
N ILE A 283 -34.37 -62.34 30.80
CA ILE A 283 -34.00 -61.64 32.03
C ILE A 283 -34.92 -60.45 32.24
N PHE A 284 -35.51 -60.35 33.43
CA PHE A 284 -36.48 -59.31 33.79
C PHE A 284 -36.07 -58.64 35.10
N TYR A 285 -36.22 -57.32 35.20
CA TYR A 285 -36.02 -56.59 36.46
C TYR A 285 -37.32 -55.87 36.82
N ASN A 286 -37.88 -56.17 37.99
CA ASN A 286 -39.10 -55.54 38.48
C ASN A 286 -38.98 -55.25 39.98
N ALA A 287 -39.15 -53.98 40.36
CA ALA A 287 -39.21 -53.51 41.75
C ALA A 287 -38.07 -54.02 42.66
N GLY A 288 -36.84 -54.12 42.16
CA GLY A 288 -35.68 -54.59 42.94
C GLY A 288 -35.34 -56.07 42.76
N ASN A 289 -36.23 -56.86 42.16
CA ASN A 289 -36.06 -58.29 41.97
C ASN A 289 -35.65 -58.64 40.54
N VAL A 290 -34.79 -59.65 40.40
CA VAL A 290 -34.35 -60.20 39.11
C VAL A 290 -35.11 -61.49 38.82
N GLY A 291 -35.75 -61.55 37.66
CA GLY A 291 -36.37 -62.75 37.09
C GLY A 291 -35.52 -63.33 35.97
N ILE A 292 -35.30 -64.64 35.96
CA ILE A 292 -34.74 -65.41 34.84
C ILE A 292 -35.81 -66.41 34.39
N GLY A 293 -36.30 -66.29 33.16
CA GLY A 293 -37.40 -67.11 32.63
C GLY A 293 -38.81 -66.69 33.06
N THR A 294 -38.93 -65.64 33.88
CA THR A 294 -40.21 -65.14 34.43
C THR A 294 -40.26 -63.62 34.44
N SER A 295 -41.34 -63.04 33.91
CA SER A 295 -41.51 -61.58 33.81
C SER A 295 -42.08 -60.93 35.06
N ASN A 296 -42.45 -61.72 36.08
CA ASN A 296 -43.03 -61.24 37.32
C ASN A 296 -42.33 -61.88 38.54
N PRO A 297 -41.08 -61.49 38.83
CA PRO A 297 -40.38 -61.98 40.01
C PRO A 297 -41.04 -61.47 41.30
N VAL A 298 -41.73 -62.37 42.02
CA VAL A 298 -42.42 -62.07 43.27
C VAL A 298 -41.59 -62.50 44.47
N ASN A 299 -41.55 -61.65 45.51
CA ASN A 299 -41.05 -61.94 46.86
C ASN A 299 -39.61 -62.50 46.99
N SER A 300 -38.78 -62.41 45.95
CA SER A 300 -37.41 -62.91 45.93
C SER A 300 -36.50 -61.99 45.14
N ALA A 301 -35.33 -61.65 45.68
CA ALA A 301 -34.32 -60.86 44.97
C ALA A 301 -33.86 -61.52 43.65
N LEU A 302 -33.88 -62.86 43.60
CA LEU A 302 -33.68 -63.67 42.40
C LEU A 302 -34.79 -64.73 42.28
N HIS A 303 -35.54 -64.72 41.18
CA HIS A 303 -36.52 -65.75 40.80
C HIS A 303 -36.09 -66.38 39.48
N VAL A 304 -35.84 -67.69 39.47
CA VAL A 304 -35.46 -68.44 38.27
C VAL A 304 -36.55 -69.47 37.96
N GLU A 305 -37.11 -69.43 36.77
CA GLU A 305 -38.17 -70.31 36.29
C GLU A 305 -37.73 -71.00 34.99
N GLY A 306 -37.90 -72.32 34.88
CA GLY A 306 -37.48 -73.10 33.72
C GLY A 306 -38.19 -74.44 33.61
N SER A 307 -38.30 -74.98 32.39
CA SER A 307 -39.12 -76.18 32.11
C SER A 307 -38.48 -77.53 32.49
N ASN A 308 -37.15 -77.58 32.60
CA ASN A 308 -36.40 -78.80 32.98
C ASN A 308 -35.60 -78.57 34.27
N TRP A 309 -34.57 -77.73 34.18
CA TRP A 309 -33.81 -77.23 35.33
C TRP A 309 -33.87 -75.72 35.36
N ALA A 310 -34.35 -75.15 36.46
CA ALA A 310 -34.26 -73.71 36.71
C ALA A 310 -32.82 -73.32 37.13
N VAL A 311 -32.18 -74.12 37.98
CA VAL A 311 -30.79 -73.92 38.42
C VAL A 311 -30.03 -75.25 38.33
N TYR A 312 -28.90 -75.27 37.62
CA TYR A 312 -28.01 -76.43 37.51
C TYR A 312 -26.59 -76.05 37.94
N GLY A 313 -26.20 -76.44 39.15
CA GLY A 313 -24.88 -76.18 39.72
C GLY A 313 -23.99 -77.42 39.66
N VAL A 314 -22.85 -77.34 38.98
CA VAL A 314 -21.84 -78.42 38.90
C VAL A 314 -20.52 -77.88 39.40
N ALA A 315 -19.92 -78.60 40.36
CA ALA A 315 -18.54 -78.35 40.74
C ALA A 315 -17.67 -79.55 40.36
N THR A 316 -16.65 -79.30 39.53
CA THR A 316 -15.89 -80.35 38.82
C THR A 316 -14.57 -80.72 39.49
N ASN A 317 -14.22 -80.08 40.61
CA ASN A 317 -12.96 -80.35 41.29
C ASN A 317 -12.97 -81.74 41.94
N THR A 318 -11.95 -82.55 41.64
CA THR A 318 -11.82 -83.94 42.09
C THR A 318 -10.99 -84.08 43.37
N ARG A 319 -10.49 -82.97 43.94
CA ARG A 319 -9.71 -82.94 45.19
C ARG A 319 -10.11 -81.75 46.07
N GLY A 320 -10.20 -81.98 47.38
CA GLY A 320 -10.57 -80.97 48.37
C GLY A 320 -12.08 -80.74 48.50
N THR A 321 -12.49 -79.96 49.50
CA THR A 321 -13.91 -79.67 49.77
C THR A 321 -14.48 -78.76 48.70
N THR A 322 -15.49 -79.24 47.98
CA THR A 322 -16.11 -78.51 46.85
C THR A 322 -17.63 -78.61 46.95
N TYR A 323 -18.35 -77.50 46.66
CA TYR A 323 -19.81 -77.44 46.70
C TYR A 323 -20.37 -77.02 45.33
N GLY A 324 -21.34 -77.76 44.79
CA GLY A 324 -22.06 -77.40 43.56
C GLY A 324 -23.09 -76.29 43.77
N VAL A 325 -23.79 -76.32 44.90
CA VAL A 325 -24.70 -75.28 45.39
C VAL A 325 -24.55 -75.20 46.92
N TRP A 326 -24.47 -73.99 47.48
CA TRP A 326 -24.42 -73.74 48.91
C TRP A 326 -25.61 -72.85 49.31
N GLY A 327 -26.49 -73.36 50.17
CA GLY A 327 -27.59 -72.59 50.75
C GLY A 327 -27.42 -72.48 52.27
N GLN A 328 -27.36 -71.25 52.76
CA GLN A 328 -27.16 -70.93 54.17
C GLN A 328 -28.18 -69.88 54.60
N SER A 329 -28.67 -70.01 55.83
CA SER A 329 -29.49 -69.00 56.47
C SER A 329 -28.95 -68.75 57.88
N ASP A 330 -28.57 -67.50 58.16
CA ASP A 330 -28.07 -67.07 59.47
C ASP A 330 -29.19 -66.69 60.46
N SER A 331 -30.45 -66.77 60.02
CA SER A 331 -31.62 -66.55 60.89
C SER A 331 -31.78 -67.65 61.94
N ALA A 332 -32.17 -67.26 63.17
CA ALA A 332 -32.46 -68.18 64.26
C ALA A 332 -33.60 -69.17 63.97
N GLU A 333 -34.50 -68.82 63.04
CA GLU A 333 -35.59 -69.66 62.52
C GLU A 333 -35.37 -69.99 61.03
N GLY A 334 -34.12 -69.89 60.57
CA GLY A 334 -33.75 -69.91 59.17
C GLY A 334 -33.73 -71.28 58.52
N THR A 335 -34.00 -71.33 57.22
CA THR A 335 -33.77 -72.52 56.39
C THR A 335 -32.78 -72.21 55.28
N GLY A 336 -31.67 -72.97 55.20
CA GLY A 336 -30.63 -72.75 54.18
C GLY A 336 -31.03 -73.24 52.78
N VAL A 337 -31.70 -74.40 52.67
CA VAL A 337 -32.21 -74.97 51.42
C VAL A 337 -33.57 -75.61 51.68
N VAL A 338 -34.59 -75.26 50.89
CA VAL A 338 -35.91 -75.90 50.89
C VAL A 338 -36.15 -76.57 49.55
N GLY A 339 -36.45 -77.86 49.56
CA GLY A 339 -36.93 -78.59 48.39
C GLY A 339 -38.42 -78.91 48.54
N TRP A 340 -39.26 -78.33 47.69
CA TRP A 340 -40.71 -78.54 47.73
C TRP A 340 -41.20 -79.07 46.38
N ALA A 341 -41.67 -80.32 46.37
CA ALA A 341 -42.43 -80.84 45.24
C ALA A 341 -43.94 -80.59 45.45
N THR A 342 -44.54 -79.80 44.55
CA THR A 342 -45.92 -79.31 44.69
C THR A 342 -46.97 -80.21 44.02
N ALA A 343 -46.56 -81.18 43.20
CA ALA A 343 -47.51 -82.08 42.53
C ALA A 343 -48.22 -82.99 43.54
N SER A 344 -49.54 -83.07 43.46
CA SER A 344 -50.40 -83.84 44.38
C SER A 344 -50.58 -85.31 43.98
N SER A 345 -49.91 -85.76 42.91
CA SER A 345 -49.94 -87.14 42.40
C SER A 345 -48.66 -87.44 41.62
N GLY A 346 -48.26 -88.72 41.56
CA GLY A 346 -46.99 -89.16 40.95
C GLY A 346 -45.84 -89.24 41.97
N THR A 347 -44.71 -89.83 41.58
CA THR A 347 -43.54 -89.95 42.45
C THR A 347 -42.76 -88.64 42.43
N THR A 348 -42.78 -87.90 43.54
CA THR A 348 -42.06 -86.64 43.67
C THR A 348 -41.06 -86.67 44.81
N TYR A 349 -39.97 -85.94 44.67
CA TYR A 349 -38.96 -85.78 45.71
C TYR A 349 -38.74 -84.30 46.00
N GLY A 350 -38.76 -83.90 47.27
CA GLY A 350 -38.40 -82.54 47.68
C GLY A 350 -36.89 -82.32 47.60
N VAL A 351 -36.10 -83.20 48.21
CA VAL A 351 -34.63 -83.23 48.14
C VAL A 351 -34.19 -84.68 47.90
N VAL A 352 -33.33 -84.90 46.90
CA VAL A 352 -32.69 -86.20 46.65
C VAL A 352 -31.19 -86.04 46.84
N GLY A 353 -30.62 -86.83 47.75
CA GLY A 353 -29.18 -86.94 47.91
C GLY A 353 -28.68 -88.29 47.41
N VAL A 354 -27.81 -88.30 46.41
CA VAL A 354 -27.18 -89.50 45.86
C VAL A 354 -25.67 -89.42 46.11
N SER A 355 -25.07 -90.54 46.48
CA SER A 355 -23.62 -90.65 46.59
C SER A 355 -23.14 -91.95 45.95
N ASP A 356 -22.36 -91.83 44.88
CA ASP A 356 -21.75 -92.97 44.19
C ASP A 356 -20.41 -93.41 44.83
N SER A 357 -19.94 -92.69 45.87
CA SER A 357 -18.72 -93.04 46.59
C SER A 357 -18.94 -94.24 47.52
N THR A 358 -17.95 -95.14 47.58
CA THR A 358 -17.93 -96.31 48.48
C THR A 358 -17.93 -95.94 49.97
N GLU A 359 -17.66 -94.67 50.29
CA GLU A 359 -17.67 -94.12 51.66
C GLU A 359 -18.60 -92.91 51.81
N GLY A 360 -19.36 -92.58 50.76
CA GLY A 360 -20.09 -91.32 50.73
C GLY A 360 -21.46 -91.39 51.41
N ARG A 361 -22.00 -90.21 51.69
CA ARG A 361 -23.30 -90.04 52.35
C ARG A 361 -24.20 -89.25 51.41
N GLY A 362 -25.39 -89.78 51.09
CA GLY A 362 -26.34 -89.12 50.19
C GLY A 362 -26.95 -87.84 50.80
N VAL A 363 -27.43 -87.91 52.04
CA VAL A 363 -27.92 -86.77 52.83
C VAL A 363 -27.38 -86.90 54.26
N VAL A 364 -26.88 -85.80 54.84
CA VAL A 364 -26.40 -85.79 56.23
C VAL A 364 -26.99 -84.62 56.98
N GLY A 365 -27.59 -84.88 58.14
CA GLY A 365 -28.06 -83.87 59.06
C GLY A 365 -27.21 -83.84 60.33
N TRP A 366 -26.36 -82.83 60.47
CA TRP A 366 -25.55 -82.60 61.68
C TRP A 366 -26.21 -81.53 62.55
N VAL A 367 -26.16 -81.70 63.87
CA VAL A 367 -26.49 -80.62 64.81
C VAL A 367 -25.31 -80.42 65.76
N ASN A 368 -24.68 -79.24 65.69
CA ASN A 368 -23.49 -78.89 66.49
C ASN A 368 -23.84 -78.18 67.82
N ALA A 369 -25.13 -77.92 68.08
CA ALA A 369 -25.55 -77.25 69.30
C ALA A 369 -25.44 -78.19 70.52
N LEU A 370 -24.73 -77.76 71.56
CA LEU A 370 -24.48 -78.54 72.78
C LEU A 370 -25.62 -78.46 73.82
N ARG A 371 -26.66 -77.67 73.53
CA ARG A 371 -27.87 -77.48 74.36
C ARG A 371 -29.08 -77.25 73.46
N GLY A 372 -30.28 -77.62 73.92
CA GLY A 372 -31.54 -77.52 73.17
C GLY A 372 -32.04 -78.87 72.62
N THR A 373 -33.29 -78.93 72.16
CA THR A 373 -33.86 -80.11 71.48
C THR A 373 -33.39 -80.12 70.02
N ASN A 374 -32.38 -80.94 69.74
CA ASN A 374 -31.70 -80.99 68.45
C ASN A 374 -32.07 -82.27 67.70
N VAL A 375 -32.47 -82.16 66.43
CA VAL A 375 -32.80 -83.31 65.57
C VAL A 375 -31.95 -83.24 64.31
N GLY A 376 -31.11 -84.26 64.06
CA GLY A 376 -30.26 -84.34 62.87
C GLY A 376 -31.06 -84.58 61.60
N VAL A 377 -31.95 -85.58 61.60
CA VAL A 377 -32.87 -85.86 60.49
C VAL A 377 -34.26 -86.08 61.07
N TRP A 378 -35.24 -85.30 60.61
CA TRP A 378 -36.63 -85.43 61.05
C TRP A 378 -37.50 -85.89 59.87
N GLY A 379 -38.05 -87.10 59.98
CA GLY A 379 -38.96 -87.67 59.01
C GLY A 379 -40.40 -87.72 59.53
N ARG A 380 -41.36 -87.19 58.76
CA ARG A 380 -42.80 -87.19 59.09
C ARG A 380 -43.63 -87.50 57.85
N SER A 381 -44.51 -88.49 57.94
CA SER A 381 -45.58 -88.73 56.96
C SER A 381 -46.91 -88.25 57.51
N TYR A 382 -47.69 -87.53 56.69
CA TYR A 382 -49.09 -87.20 56.95
C TYR A 382 -50.06 -88.15 56.23
N SER A 383 -49.56 -89.04 55.38
CA SER A 383 -50.36 -90.05 54.70
C SER A 383 -50.66 -91.21 55.66
N PRO A 384 -51.89 -91.76 55.66
CA PRO A 384 -52.25 -92.95 56.43
C PRO A 384 -51.32 -94.15 56.19
N ASP A 385 -50.77 -94.26 54.97
CA ASP A 385 -49.91 -95.37 54.54
C ASP A 385 -48.44 -94.96 54.36
N GLY A 386 -48.06 -93.73 54.72
CA GLY A 386 -46.71 -93.23 54.44
C GLY A 386 -45.72 -93.45 55.58
N TYR A 387 -44.45 -93.58 55.23
CA TYR A 387 -43.36 -93.80 56.18
C TYR A 387 -42.68 -92.49 56.58
N GLY A 388 -42.41 -92.28 57.88
CA GLY A 388 -41.61 -91.14 58.34
C GLY A 388 -40.13 -91.29 57.98
N VAL A 389 -39.57 -92.49 58.17
CA VAL A 389 -38.24 -92.90 57.69
C VAL A 389 -38.39 -94.32 57.14
N TYR A 390 -37.86 -94.58 55.96
CA TYR A 390 -37.90 -95.90 55.32
C TYR A 390 -36.49 -96.28 54.87
N GLY A 391 -35.89 -97.24 55.57
CA GLY A 391 -34.56 -97.75 55.28
C GLY A 391 -34.63 -99.08 54.53
N MET A 392 -33.93 -99.20 53.41
CA MET A 392 -33.78 -100.44 52.66
C MET A 392 -32.29 -100.74 52.45
N THR A 393 -31.93 -102.02 52.38
CA THR A 393 -30.57 -102.46 52.02
C THR A 393 -30.64 -103.40 50.82
N SER A 394 -29.61 -103.37 49.97
CA SER A 394 -29.47 -104.29 48.83
C SER A 394 -28.49 -105.42 49.15
N LEU A 395 -28.62 -106.53 48.42
CA LEU A 395 -27.97 -107.82 48.71
C LEU A 395 -26.44 -107.76 48.50
N GLY A 396 -25.66 -108.00 49.56
CA GLY A 396 -24.21 -108.28 49.43
C GLY A 396 -23.30 -107.98 50.62
N GLY A 397 -23.77 -107.37 51.72
CA GLY A 397 -22.93 -107.06 52.88
C GLY A 397 -23.72 -106.69 54.15
N SER A 398 -23.01 -106.41 55.24
CA SER A 398 -23.57 -106.03 56.56
C SER A 398 -24.21 -104.63 56.57
N GLY A 399 -25.21 -104.42 55.73
CA GLY A 399 -25.94 -103.15 55.64
C GLY A 399 -27.07 -103.07 56.67
N TYR A 400 -27.25 -101.89 57.25
CA TYR A 400 -28.38 -101.56 58.13
C TYR A 400 -29.29 -100.54 57.44
N GLY A 401 -30.60 -100.78 57.39
CA GLY A 401 -31.57 -99.83 56.82
C GLY A 401 -31.75 -98.59 57.69
N VAL A 402 -31.73 -98.78 59.02
CA VAL A 402 -31.62 -97.72 60.03
C VAL A 402 -30.70 -98.27 61.12
N TYR A 403 -29.67 -97.50 61.50
CA TYR A 403 -28.74 -97.84 62.57
C TYR A 403 -28.74 -96.72 63.61
N ALA A 404 -28.78 -97.08 64.89
CA ALA A 404 -28.69 -96.15 66.01
C ALA A 404 -27.59 -96.64 66.95
N ASP A 405 -26.70 -95.73 67.35
CA ASP A 405 -25.72 -95.95 68.42
C ASP A 405 -26.08 -95.01 69.58
N GLY A 406 -25.96 -95.51 70.81
CA GLY A 406 -26.49 -94.89 72.03
C GLY A 406 -25.50 -93.96 72.72
#